data_AF-A0A8H7SVN0-F1
#
_entry.id   AF-A0A8H7SVN0-F1
#
_cell.length_a   1.000
_cell.length_b   1.000
_cell.length_c   1.000
_cell.angle_alpha   90.00
_cell.angle_beta   90.00
_cell.angle_gamma   90.00
#
_symmetry.space_group_name_H-M   'P 1'
#
loop_
_entity.id
_entity.type
_entity.pdbx_description
1 polymer ?
#
loop_
_entity_poly.entity_id
_entity_poly.type
_entity_poly.pdbx_seq_one_letter_code
_entity_poly.pdbx_strand_id
1 'polypeptide(L)' 'MGKVHGSLARAGKVKSQCPKVAKQEKKKPLTGRAKKRQCYNRRFVNVTAQIGGKRRMNPAPTAGP' A
#
# COMPACT_ATOMS: atom_id res chain seq x y z
N MET A 1 24.34 -9.30 34.67
CA MET A 1 24.61 -9.32 33.21
C MET A 1 24.21 -10.69 32.68
N GLY A 2 23.00 -10.80 32.16
CA GLY A 2 22.45 -12.08 31.70
C GLY A 2 23.05 -12.52 30.37
N LYS A 3 23.08 -13.83 30.12
CA LYS A 3 23.51 -14.43 28.86
C LYS A 3 22.61 -13.95 27.71
N VAL A 4 23.17 -13.17 26.79
CA VAL A 4 22.46 -12.70 25.59
C VAL A 4 22.53 -13.81 24.53
N HIS A 5 21.37 -14.29 24.09
CA HIS A 5 21.28 -15.32 23.04
C HIS A 5 21.09 -14.66 21.68
N GLY A 6 22.04 -14.91 20.77
CA GLY A 6 22.00 -14.42 19.39
C GLY A 6 23.28 -13.68 18.98
N SER A 7 23.82 -14.02 17.81
CA SER A 7 24.98 -13.33 17.23
C SER A 7 24.56 -12.04 16.52
N LEU A 8 25.27 -10.94 16.74
CA LEU A 8 25.07 -9.67 16.00
C LEU A 8 25.40 -9.77 14.50
N ALA A 9 26.10 -10.82 14.07
CA ALA A 9 26.58 -11.02 12.70
C ALA A 9 25.50 -11.00 11.60
N ARG A 10 24.22 -11.20 11.95
CA ARG A 10 23.10 -11.21 10.99
C ARG A 10 22.28 -9.91 10.99
N ALA A 11 22.64 -8.92 11.80
CA ALA A 11 21.93 -7.66 11.87
C ALA A 11 21.97 -6.94 10.50
N GLY A 12 20.82 -6.45 10.04
CA GLY A 12 20.73 -5.69 8.79
C GLY A 12 20.76 -6.51 7.48
N LYS A 13 21.05 -7.82 7.51
CA LYS A 13 21.16 -8.69 6.31
C LYS A 13 20.01 -8.51 5.31
N VAL A 14 18.78 -8.52 5.80
CA VAL A 14 17.60 -8.47 4.90
C VAL A 14 17.51 -7.12 4.18
N LYS A 15 17.76 -6.01 4.89
CA LYS A 15 17.65 -4.67 4.31
C LYS A 15 18.75 -4.37 3.30
N SER A 16 19.95 -4.95 3.47
CA SER A 16 21.06 -4.80 2.52
C SER A 16 20.92 -5.71 1.29
N GLN A 17 20.29 -6.88 1.43
CA GLN A 17 20.04 -7.78 0.31
C GLN A 17 18.90 -7.31 -0.61
N CYS A 18 17.88 -6.62 -0.08
CA CYS A 18 16.80 -6.10 -0.91
C CYS A 18 17.31 -4.98 -1.85
N PRO A 19 16.98 -5.02 -3.15
CA PRO A 19 17.37 -3.95 -4.08
C PRO A 19 16.77 -2.61 -3.62
N LYS A 20 17.59 -1.57 -3.63
CA LYS A 20 17.15 -0.23 -3.23
C LYS A 20 16.37 0.42 -4.37
N VAL A 21 15.04 0.36 -4.31
CA VAL A 21 14.18 1.06 -5.26
C VAL A 21 14.07 2.54 -4.87
N ALA A 22 14.40 3.43 -5.81
CA ALA A 22 14.21 4.87 -5.64
C ALA A 22 12.72 5.21 -5.56
N LYS A 23 12.37 6.27 -4.82
CA LYS A 23 10.98 6.74 -4.78
C LYS A 23 10.60 7.28 -6.15
N GLN A 24 9.53 6.76 -6.73
CA GLN A 24 8.93 7.33 -7.93
C GLN A 24 8.38 8.72 -7.62
N GLU A 25 8.58 9.66 -8.55
CA GLU A 25 7.92 10.96 -8.49
C GLU A 25 6.40 10.79 -8.64
N LYS A 26 5.65 11.43 -7.74
CA LYS A 26 4.19 11.36 -7.71
C LYS A 26 3.63 12.76 -7.57
N LYS A 27 2.47 12.98 -8.20
CA LYS A 27 1.72 14.24 -8.06
C LYS A 27 1.36 14.45 -6.58
N LYS A 28 1.35 15.72 -6.16
CA LYS A 28 0.98 16.10 -4.79
C LYS A 28 -0.43 15.54 -4.47
N PRO A 29 -0.60 14.81 -3.36
CA PRO A 29 -1.91 14.28 -3.00
C PRO A 29 -2.86 15.43 -2.65
N LEU A 30 -4.14 15.27 -2.99
CA LEU A 30 -5.18 16.19 -2.53
C LEU A 30 -5.26 16.13 -1.00
N THR A 31 -5.48 17.29 -0.37
CA THR A 31 -5.58 17.43 1.09
C THR A 31 -6.97 17.93 1.50
N GLY A 32 -7.31 17.78 2.78
CA GLY A 32 -8.52 18.32 3.40
C GLY A 32 -9.83 17.93 2.69
N ARG A 33 -10.64 18.95 2.36
CA ARG A 33 -11.96 18.79 1.73
C ARG A 33 -11.88 18.19 0.33
N ALA A 34 -10.84 18.54 -0.45
CA ALA A 34 -10.64 17.98 -1.79
C ALA A 34 -10.41 16.47 -1.75
N LYS A 35 -9.61 15.99 -0.78
CA LYS A 35 -9.42 14.54 -0.55
C LYS A 35 -10.72 13.84 -0.18
N LYS A 36 -11.52 14.43 0.72
CA LYS A 36 -12.82 13.87 1.13
C LYS A 36 -13.78 13.76 -0.05
N ARG A 37 -13.87 14.80 -0.90
CA ARG A 37 -14.69 14.77 -2.14
C ARG A 37 -14.24 13.66 -3.09
N GLN A 38 -12.93 13.55 -3.33
CA GLN A 38 -12.39 12.48 -4.19
C GLN A 38 -12.70 11.08 -3.63
N CYS A 39 -12.55 10.87 -2.32
CA CYS A 39 -12.89 9.61 -1.67
C CYS A 39 -14.37 9.27 -1.77
N TYR A 40 -15.27 10.26 -1.58
CA TYR A 40 -16.71 10.05 -1.71
C TYR A 40 -17.09 9.66 -3.14
N ASN A 41 -16.63 10.44 -4.12
CA ASN A 41 -16.91 10.17 -5.53
C ASN A 41 -16.41 8.78 -5.94
N ARG A 42 -15.18 8.40 -5.52
CA ARG A 42 -14.60 7.08 -5.83
C ARG A 42 -15.30 5.91 -5.13
N ARG A 43 -15.95 6.13 -3.99
CA ARG A 43 -16.58 5.04 -3.21
C ARG A 43 -18.05 4.86 -3.51
N PHE A 44 -18.76 5.96 -3.80
CA PHE A 44 -20.23 5.96 -3.81
C PHE A 44 -20.82 6.45 -5.14
N VAL A 45 -20.22 7.45 -5.79
CA VAL A 45 -20.80 8.04 -7.01
C VAL A 45 -20.39 7.26 -8.26
N ASN A 46 -19.08 6.97 -8.39
CA ASN A 46 -18.51 6.36 -9.59
C ASN A 46 -18.44 4.83 -9.52
N VAL A 47 -19.17 4.19 -8.59
CA VAL A 47 -19.16 2.74 -8.40
C VAL A 47 -20.55 2.18 -8.71
N THR A 48 -20.70 1.57 -9.88
CA THR A 48 -21.81 0.65 -10.18
C THR A 48 -21.52 -0.68 -9.49
N ALA A 49 -21.92 -0.81 -8.21
CA ALA A 49 -21.95 -2.12 -7.58
C ALA A 49 -23.04 -2.94 -8.27
N GLN A 50 -22.67 -4.02 -8.95
CA GLN A 50 -23.63 -5.04 -9.35
C GLN A 50 -24.42 -5.48 -8.12
N ILE A 51 -25.73 -5.67 -8.27
CA ILE A 51 -26.62 -6.08 -7.18
C ILE A 51 -26.01 -7.31 -6.48
N GLY A 52 -25.69 -7.18 -5.18
CA GLY A 52 -25.10 -8.24 -4.36
C GLY A 52 -23.57 -8.24 -4.21
N GLY A 53 -22.82 -7.39 -4.93
CA GLY A 53 -21.35 -7.35 -4.87
C GLY A 53 -20.78 -6.49 -3.73
N LYS A 54 -20.05 -7.07 -2.77
CA LYS A 54 -19.29 -6.30 -1.76
C LYS A 54 -18.07 -5.62 -2.41
N ARG A 55 -17.96 -4.28 -2.31
CA ARG A 55 -16.84 -3.49 -2.83
C ARG A 55 -15.49 -3.95 -2.24
N ARG A 56 -14.56 -4.42 -3.08
CA ARG A 56 -13.17 -4.72 -2.70
C ARG A 56 -12.28 -3.52 -3.01
N MET A 57 -11.48 -3.10 -2.03
CA MET A 57 -10.48 -2.05 -2.22
C MET A 57 -9.14 -2.72 -2.47
N ASN A 58 -8.48 -2.36 -3.59
CA ASN A 58 -7.22 -2.96 -4.03
C ASN A 58 -7.32 -4.49 -4.31
N PRO A 59 -8.23 -4.95 -5.19
CA PRO A 59 -8.19 -6.34 -5.65
C PRO A 59 -6.88 -6.59 -6.41
N ALA A 60 -6.29 -7.77 -6.23
CA ALA A 60 -5.23 -8.22 -7.12
C ALA A 60 -5.79 -8.29 -8.56
N PRO A 61 -5.02 -7.89 -9.58
CA PRO A 61 -5.45 -8.05 -10.97
C PRO A 61 -5.71 -9.54 -11.26
N THR A 62 -6.88 -9.85 -11.83
CA THR A 62 -7.34 -11.24 -12.05
C THR A 62 -6.89 -11.83 -13.39
N ALA A 63 -6.34 -11.01 -14.28
CA ALA A 63 -5.75 -11.46 -15.54
C ALA A 63 -4.51 -10.62 -15.83
N GLY A 64 -3.40 -11.32 -16.01
CA GLY A 64 -2.11 -10.77 -16.42
C GLY A 64 -1.99 -10.61 -17.93
N PRO A 65 -0.81 -10.17 -18.42
CA PRO A 65 0.39 -11.01 -18.41
C PRO A 65 0.94 -11.24 -17.00
#